data_AF-A0AAN9UI13-F1
#
_entry.id   AF-A0AAN9UI13-F1
#
_cell.length_a   1.000
_cell.length_b   1.000
_cell.length_c   1.000
_cell.angle_alpha   90.00
_cell.angle_beta   90.00
_cell.angle_gamma   90.00
#
_symmetry.space_group_name_H-M   'P 1'
#
loop_
_entity.id
_entity.type
_entity.pdbx_description
1 polymer ?
#
loop_
_entity_poly.entity_id
_entity_poly.type
_entity_poly.pdbx_seq_one_letter_code
_entity_poly.pdbx_strand_id
1 'polypeptide(L)'
;MNSSPMASWTRASSTIVPRPGQVIERSEQAHSHHDRKSLFMSLHQAQARSPDRTRLVVGCIGDKEERYYQSVRSFAIEPFRLEYYHPSLEFTVTSEQFSLLSKAKDVPPLDGRKAVLNARGYTNGSLRYRLRCCQVDVDKPIAMSDWVIKETSWPEHIFPHFNQEKLVVRRGTHHGKDLPVELTDHVIPGVNKLKVALTGATRIQQHRAKHFYMAVEILETLSHSQVLQYVWANGLAEREETLEKIRKRVNAVPEEDGIAVIDRTGTTTSDLSIDLTDPFSRLIFAVPARGATCTHMECFDLETWLSTRPPKQTIKCGHQKACTCPSYVEPSDADKWKCPICTADARPKSLRIDSFLFDVRRQLEVLNKLETKSILVAADGTWRPVIEQVDDDDAGSDGDGPAGRGPVTALRKQPSKSASAERVVEIIELD
;
A
#
# COMPACT_ATOMS: atom_id res chain seq x y z
N MET A 1 37.05 35.55 -42.26
CA MET A 1 37.12 34.34 -41.42
C MET A 1 36.98 34.79 -39.97
N ASN A 2 35.74 34.88 -39.48
CA ASN A 2 35.46 35.21 -38.08
C ASN A 2 35.36 33.89 -37.30
N SER A 3 36.40 33.58 -36.53
CA SER A 3 36.41 32.48 -35.58
C SER A 3 35.63 32.88 -34.32
N SER A 4 34.45 32.31 -34.14
CA SER A 4 33.70 32.35 -32.87
C SER A 4 34.55 31.77 -31.73
N PRO A 5 34.54 32.36 -30.52
CA PRO A 5 35.21 31.75 -29.39
C PRO A 5 34.47 30.47 -28.98
N MET A 6 35.21 29.38 -28.85
CA MET A 6 34.71 28.11 -28.31
C MET A 6 34.02 28.36 -26.97
N ALA A 7 32.82 27.81 -26.82
CA ALA A 7 32.12 27.77 -25.54
C ALA A 7 33.06 27.16 -24.49
N SER A 8 33.38 27.94 -23.46
CA SER A 8 34.15 27.46 -22.32
C SER A 8 33.37 26.30 -21.69
N TRP A 9 33.93 25.11 -21.74
CA TRP A 9 33.45 24.00 -20.93
C TRP A 9 33.49 24.46 -19.47
N THR A 10 32.32 24.63 -18.87
CA THR A 10 32.20 24.93 -17.45
C THR A 10 32.91 23.83 -16.68
N ARG A 11 34.02 24.22 -16.03
CA ARG A 11 34.84 23.36 -15.18
C ARG A 11 33.90 22.58 -14.25
N ALA A 12 33.81 21.26 -14.42
CA ALA A 12 33.02 20.41 -13.54
C ALA A 12 33.46 20.69 -12.10
N SER A 13 32.50 21.08 -11.25
CA SER A 13 32.77 21.43 -9.86
C SER A 13 33.37 20.20 -9.18
N SER A 14 34.62 20.29 -8.72
CA SER A 14 35.31 19.23 -7.97
C SER A 14 34.79 19.09 -6.54
N THR A 15 33.76 19.85 -6.17
CA THR A 15 33.17 19.84 -4.83
C THR A 15 32.07 18.79 -4.75
N ILE A 16 32.18 17.88 -3.78
CA ILE A 16 31.18 16.85 -3.45
C ILE A 16 29.84 17.50 -3.04
N VAL A 17 29.87 18.75 -2.56
CA VAL A 17 28.70 19.50 -2.12
C VAL A 17 28.30 20.51 -3.20
N PRO A 18 26.99 20.62 -3.55
CA PRO A 18 26.47 21.67 -4.41
C PRO A 18 26.85 23.05 -3.87
N ARG A 19 27.02 24.03 -4.76
CA ARG A 19 27.30 25.40 -4.31
C ARG A 19 26.08 25.95 -3.53
N PRO A 20 26.28 26.78 -2.51
CA PRO A 20 25.17 27.48 -1.87
C PRO A 20 24.27 28.17 -2.91
N GLY A 21 22.96 27.93 -2.85
CA GLY A 21 21.97 28.45 -3.81
C GLY A 21 21.75 27.58 -5.06
N GLN A 22 22.54 26.53 -5.28
CA GLN A 22 22.29 25.57 -6.35
C GLN A 22 21.08 24.70 -6.02
N VAL A 23 20.05 24.75 -6.86
CA VAL A 23 18.86 23.90 -6.74
C VAL A 23 19.16 22.55 -7.39
N ILE A 24 18.99 21.47 -6.63
CA ILE A 24 19.01 20.11 -7.19
C ILE A 24 17.71 19.93 -7.97
N GLU A 25 17.82 19.74 -9.27
CA GLU A 25 16.68 19.57 -10.16
C GLU A 25 15.84 18.35 -9.74
N ARG A 26 14.51 18.41 -9.96
CA ARG A 26 13.65 17.25 -9.63
C ARG A 26 14.06 15.99 -10.40
N SER A 27 14.65 16.15 -11.58
CA SER A 27 15.21 15.05 -12.38
C SER A 27 16.41 14.38 -11.73
N GLU A 28 17.10 15.04 -10.79
CA GLU A 28 18.26 14.51 -10.06
C GLU A 28 17.87 13.83 -8.74
N GLN A 29 16.64 14.04 -8.27
CA GLN A 29 16.10 13.41 -7.07
C GLN A 29 15.72 11.95 -7.32
N ALA A 30 15.76 11.14 -6.27
CA ALA A 30 15.24 9.77 -6.32
C ALA A 30 13.71 9.77 -6.23
N HIS A 31 13.03 8.95 -7.04
CA HIS A 31 11.58 8.79 -6.97
C HIS A 31 11.18 7.64 -6.03
N SER A 32 12.08 6.69 -5.84
CA SER A 32 11.93 5.55 -4.94
C SER A 32 13.25 5.20 -4.27
N HIS A 33 13.15 4.62 -3.08
CA HIS A 33 14.29 4.09 -2.32
C HIS A 33 14.96 2.85 -2.94
N HIS A 34 14.32 2.29 -3.98
CA HIS A 34 14.87 1.23 -4.81
C HIS A 34 15.61 1.76 -6.04
N ASP A 35 15.55 3.07 -6.31
CA ASP A 35 16.22 3.66 -7.45
C ASP A 35 17.73 3.67 -7.27
N ARG A 36 18.46 3.52 -8.38
CA ARG A 36 19.92 3.61 -8.39
C ARG A 36 20.42 4.97 -7.88
N LYS A 37 19.70 6.07 -8.12
CA LYS A 37 20.01 7.40 -7.58
C LYS A 37 19.94 7.41 -6.05
N SER A 38 18.89 6.83 -5.48
CA SER A 38 18.75 6.72 -4.03
C SER A 38 19.95 6.00 -3.41
N LEU A 39 20.43 4.93 -4.04
CA LEU A 39 21.62 4.20 -3.58
C LEU A 39 22.86 5.08 -3.50
N PHE A 40 23.15 5.81 -4.58
CA PHE A 40 24.33 6.66 -4.62
C PHE A 40 24.25 7.80 -3.60
N MET A 41 23.09 8.46 -3.50
CA MET A 41 22.91 9.57 -2.56
C MET A 41 22.99 9.13 -1.09
N SER A 42 22.58 7.89 -0.78
CA SER A 42 22.49 7.38 0.59
C SER A 42 23.50 6.31 0.95
N LEU A 43 24.65 6.25 0.26
CA LEU A 43 25.70 5.27 0.56
C LEU A 43 26.18 5.36 2.02
N HIS A 44 26.23 6.57 2.58
CA HIS A 44 26.54 6.83 3.98
C HIS A 44 25.52 6.25 5.00
N GLN A 45 24.38 5.74 4.51
CA GLN A 45 23.31 5.11 5.29
C GLN A 45 23.16 3.61 4.96
N ALA A 46 24.16 2.99 4.32
CA ALA A 46 24.08 1.59 3.87
C ALA A 46 23.72 0.62 5.01
N GLN A 47 24.28 0.83 6.20
CA GLN A 47 24.03 0.05 7.42
C GLN A 47 22.60 0.16 7.95
N ALA A 48 21.86 1.22 7.58
CA ALA A 48 20.48 1.45 8.03
C ALA A 48 19.43 0.90 7.04
N ARG A 49 19.86 0.19 6.00
CA ARG A 49 18.97 -0.40 5.01
C ARG A 49 18.29 -1.63 5.59
N SER A 50 17.00 -1.79 5.30
CA SER A 50 16.32 -3.05 5.64
C SER A 50 17.01 -4.18 4.87
N PRO A 51 17.47 -5.24 5.57
CA PRO A 51 18.25 -6.30 4.95
C PRO A 51 17.42 -7.01 3.89
N ASP A 52 18.12 -7.66 2.95
CA ASP A 52 17.48 -8.60 2.05
C ASP A 52 17.06 -9.84 2.81
N ARG A 53 15.99 -10.49 2.34
CA ARG A 53 15.37 -11.63 3.03
C ARG A 53 15.15 -12.78 2.09
N THR A 54 15.30 -13.98 2.61
CA THR A 54 15.05 -15.20 1.86
C THR A 54 14.38 -16.25 2.72
N ARG A 55 13.54 -17.08 2.10
CA ARG A 55 12.89 -18.20 2.76
C ARG A 55 13.94 -19.19 3.25
N LEU A 56 13.78 -19.66 4.48
CA LEU A 56 14.51 -20.81 5.01
C LEU A 56 13.78 -22.09 4.62
N VAL A 57 14.49 -23.00 3.93
CA VAL A 57 13.98 -24.35 3.67
C VAL A 57 14.15 -25.16 4.95
N VAL A 58 13.05 -25.47 5.63
CA VAL A 58 13.06 -26.39 6.77
C VAL A 58 12.89 -27.78 6.17
N GLY A 59 13.83 -28.69 6.45
CA GLY A 59 14.06 -29.95 5.72
C GLY A 59 12.98 -31.03 5.81
N CYS A 60 11.69 -30.70 5.73
CA CYS A 60 10.62 -31.67 5.52
C CYS A 60 10.27 -31.79 4.03
N ILE A 61 10.24 -33.04 3.57
CA ILE A 61 9.76 -33.47 2.26
C ILE A 61 8.32 -32.95 2.11
N GLY A 62 8.10 -31.92 1.31
CA GLY A 62 6.78 -31.33 1.07
C GLY A 62 6.67 -29.82 1.20
N ASP A 63 7.78 -29.09 1.38
CA ASP A 63 7.78 -27.62 1.38
C ASP A 63 7.39 -27.10 -0.01
N LYS A 64 6.08 -26.99 -0.29
CA LYS A 64 5.56 -26.43 -1.54
C LYS A 64 6.17 -25.05 -1.75
N GLU A 65 6.50 -24.69 -2.99
CA GLU A 65 6.87 -23.32 -3.33
C GLU A 65 5.66 -22.42 -3.12
N GLU A 66 5.54 -21.86 -1.91
CA GLU A 66 4.46 -20.95 -1.54
C GLU A 66 4.99 -19.52 -1.45
N ARG A 67 4.10 -18.58 -1.79
CA ARG A 67 4.34 -17.16 -1.58
C ARG A 67 4.20 -16.81 -0.10
N TYR A 68 5.01 -15.87 0.36
CA TYR A 68 4.94 -15.34 1.71
C TYR A 68 4.53 -13.87 1.73
N TYR A 69 3.74 -13.53 2.75
CA TYR A 69 3.17 -12.22 2.96
C TYR A 69 3.68 -11.63 4.26
N GLN A 70 3.99 -10.35 4.24
CA GLN A 70 4.30 -9.59 5.45
C GLN A 70 3.31 -8.48 5.67
N SER A 71 2.90 -8.30 6.92
CA SER A 71 2.03 -7.21 7.33
C SER A 71 2.29 -6.85 8.80
N VAL A 72 1.89 -5.64 9.20
CA VAL A 72 1.89 -5.25 10.61
C VAL A 72 0.89 -6.15 11.36
N ARG A 73 1.34 -6.86 12.39
CA ARG A 73 0.54 -7.72 13.26
C ARG A 73 0.00 -6.96 14.47
N SER A 74 0.87 -6.23 15.15
CA SER A 74 0.57 -5.53 16.40
C SER A 74 1.63 -4.47 16.69
N PHE A 75 1.52 -3.82 17.84
CA PHE A 75 2.53 -2.89 18.33
C PHE A 75 3.26 -3.48 19.53
N ALA A 76 4.58 -3.28 19.58
CA ALA A 76 5.36 -3.48 20.80
C ALA A 76 5.29 -2.25 21.70
N ILE A 77 5.21 -1.07 21.08
CA ILE A 77 4.86 0.21 21.70
C ILE A 77 3.74 0.80 20.85
N GLU A 78 2.56 0.97 21.44
CA GLU A 78 1.38 1.57 20.80
C GLU A 78 1.66 2.98 20.27
N PRO A 79 0.93 3.46 19.23
CA PRO A 79 1.08 4.81 18.73
C PRO A 79 0.94 5.86 19.83
N PHE A 80 2.01 6.61 20.08
CA PHE A 80 2.04 7.68 21.07
C PHE A 80 2.37 9.01 20.40
N ARG A 81 1.82 10.09 20.94
CA ARG A 81 2.14 11.45 20.50
C ARG A 81 3.59 11.76 20.83
N LEU A 82 4.35 12.17 19.82
CA LEU A 82 5.74 12.57 20.00
C LEU A 82 5.80 13.96 20.66
N GLU A 83 6.62 14.03 21.71
CA GLU A 83 6.89 15.23 22.49
C GLU A 83 8.39 15.51 22.44
N TYR A 84 8.83 16.59 23.09
CA TYR A 84 10.22 17.05 23.07
C TYR A 84 11.22 15.95 23.44
N TYR A 85 10.91 15.14 24.46
CA TYR A 85 11.80 14.11 24.94
C TYR A 85 11.05 12.93 25.57
N HIS A 86 11.45 11.73 25.18
CA HIS A 86 10.94 10.45 25.65
C HIS A 86 12.13 9.62 26.17
N PRO A 87 12.44 9.63 27.48
CA PRO A 87 13.66 9.03 28.03
C PRO A 87 13.64 7.50 28.19
N SER A 88 12.46 6.90 28.32
CA SER A 88 12.33 5.46 28.61
C SER A 88 10.98 4.92 28.17
N LEU A 89 10.89 4.57 26.88
CA LEU A 89 9.79 3.76 26.36
C LEU A 89 10.28 2.31 26.31
N GLU A 90 9.55 1.39 26.93
CA GLU A 90 10.03 0.02 27.11
C GLU A 90 9.00 -1.00 26.66
N PHE A 91 9.47 -2.12 26.13
CA PHE A 91 8.66 -3.32 25.88
C PHE A 91 9.49 -4.57 26.14
N THR A 92 8.83 -5.67 26.46
CA THR A 92 9.50 -6.95 26.73
C THR A 92 9.31 -7.91 25.56
N VAL A 93 10.38 -8.59 25.17
CA VAL A 93 10.38 -9.65 24.15
C VAL A 93 10.63 -10.99 24.83
N THR A 94 9.69 -11.92 24.72
CA THR A 94 9.83 -13.26 25.29
C THR A 94 10.85 -14.08 24.51
N SER A 95 11.41 -15.13 25.12
CA SER A 95 12.32 -16.05 24.44
C SER A 95 11.70 -16.69 23.19
N GLU A 96 10.40 -16.97 23.24
CA GLU A 96 9.62 -17.49 22.10
C GLU A 96 9.56 -16.45 20.96
N GLN A 97 9.12 -15.22 21.24
CA GLN A 97 9.10 -14.14 20.24
C GLN A 97 10.49 -13.87 19.66
N PHE A 98 11.51 -13.91 20.52
CA PHE A 98 12.90 -13.72 20.10
C PHE A 98 13.36 -14.82 19.13
N SER A 99 12.97 -16.08 19.38
CA SER A 99 13.29 -17.21 18.50
C SER A 99 12.63 -17.11 17.13
N LEU A 100 11.50 -16.39 17.02
CA LEU A 100 10.78 -16.15 15.77
C LEU A 100 11.36 -14.98 14.97
N LEU A 101 12.31 -14.20 15.51
CA LEU A 101 12.85 -13.06 14.78
C LEU A 101 13.61 -13.51 13.53
N SER A 102 13.40 -12.81 12.42
CA SER A 102 14.19 -12.98 11.19
C SER A 102 15.62 -12.42 11.37
N LYS A 103 16.42 -13.08 12.23
CA LYS A 103 17.78 -12.70 12.60
C LYS A 103 18.85 -13.63 12.04
N ALA A 104 18.48 -14.82 11.57
CA ALA A 104 19.42 -15.81 11.05
C ALA A 104 20.31 -15.18 9.95
N LYS A 105 21.62 -15.12 10.23
CA LYS A 105 22.66 -14.67 9.31
C LYS A 105 23.21 -15.89 8.55
N ASP A 106 23.85 -15.64 7.42
CA ASP A 106 24.51 -16.66 6.59
C ASP A 106 23.57 -17.72 6.00
N VAL A 107 22.37 -17.30 5.58
CA VAL A 107 21.47 -18.18 4.84
C VAL A 107 22.04 -18.40 3.43
N PRO A 108 22.44 -19.63 3.06
CA PRO A 108 22.84 -19.89 1.69
C PRO A 108 21.63 -19.61 0.79
N PRO A 109 21.80 -18.86 -0.31
CA PRO A 109 20.73 -18.69 -1.27
C PRO A 109 20.22 -20.04 -1.79
N LEU A 110 18.94 -20.06 -2.18
CA LEU A 110 18.22 -21.26 -2.64
C LEU A 110 18.91 -21.98 -3.81
N ASP A 111 19.80 -21.30 -4.53
CA ASP A 111 20.59 -21.83 -5.64
C ASP A 111 21.87 -22.58 -5.20
N GLY A 112 22.08 -22.80 -3.90
CA GLY A 112 23.20 -23.57 -3.36
C GLY A 112 24.57 -22.86 -3.43
N ARG A 113 24.59 -21.57 -3.79
CA ARG A 113 25.83 -20.79 -3.87
C ARG A 113 26.26 -20.29 -2.50
N LYS A 114 27.56 -19.99 -2.35
CA LYS A 114 28.12 -19.42 -1.12
C LYS A 114 27.40 -18.11 -0.79
N ALA A 115 26.94 -17.92 0.45
CA ALA A 115 26.25 -16.70 0.87
C ALA A 115 27.16 -15.47 0.61
N VAL A 116 26.74 -14.59 -0.29
CA VAL A 116 27.52 -13.39 -0.67
C VAL A 116 27.07 -12.17 0.14
N LEU A 117 25.92 -12.22 0.83
CA LEU A 117 25.32 -11.06 1.49
C LEU A 117 24.66 -11.41 2.83
N ASN A 118 24.55 -10.41 3.71
CA ASN A 118 23.85 -10.43 5.00
C ASN A 118 22.32 -10.57 4.86
N ALA A 119 21.82 -11.56 4.12
CA ALA A 119 20.39 -11.84 4.04
C ALA A 119 19.86 -12.34 5.39
N ARG A 120 18.57 -12.13 5.64
CA ARG A 120 17.85 -12.66 6.81
C ARG A 120 16.92 -13.78 6.39
N GLY A 121 17.05 -14.92 7.05
CA GLY A 121 16.14 -16.05 6.88
C GLY A 121 14.76 -15.77 7.47
N TYR A 122 13.70 -16.22 6.79
CA TYR A 122 12.35 -16.25 7.36
C TYR A 122 11.64 -17.57 7.09
N THR A 123 10.69 -17.88 7.95
CA THR A 123 9.74 -18.99 7.90
C THR A 123 8.32 -18.46 8.18
N ASN A 124 7.33 -19.35 8.14
CA ASN A 124 5.98 -19.01 8.59
C ASN A 124 5.98 -18.60 10.08
N GLY A 125 5.34 -17.48 10.42
CA GLY A 125 5.31 -16.91 11.77
C GLY A 125 6.52 -16.05 12.13
N SER A 126 7.47 -15.87 11.22
CA SER A 126 8.65 -15.03 11.48
C SER A 126 8.29 -13.58 11.78
N LEU A 127 8.92 -13.02 12.81
CA LEU A 127 8.66 -11.69 13.34
C LEU A 127 9.76 -10.68 12.98
N ARG A 128 9.36 -9.42 12.84
CA ARG A 128 10.24 -8.27 12.64
C ARG A 128 9.76 -7.07 13.44
N TYR A 129 10.68 -6.22 13.88
CA TYR A 129 10.39 -5.02 14.65
C TYR A 129 10.83 -3.79 13.86
N ARG A 130 9.97 -2.76 13.83
CA ARG A 130 10.19 -1.55 13.04
C ARG A 130 9.73 -0.32 13.80
N LEU A 131 10.54 0.73 13.82
CA LEU A 131 10.14 2.04 14.33
C LEU A 131 9.53 2.84 13.19
N ARG A 132 8.35 3.40 13.40
CA ARG A 132 7.67 4.23 12.41
C ARG A 132 7.08 5.47 13.06
N CYS A 133 7.10 6.57 12.31
CA CYS A 133 6.52 7.84 12.69
C CYS A 133 5.60 8.31 11.57
N CYS A 134 4.47 8.93 11.92
CA CYS A 134 3.50 9.48 11.00
C CYS A 134 3.11 10.89 11.43
N GLN A 135 2.89 11.79 10.46
CA GLN A 135 2.29 13.09 10.72
C GLN A 135 0.76 12.95 10.70
N VAL A 136 0.08 13.60 11.65
CA VAL A 136 -1.37 13.67 11.73
C VAL A 136 -1.83 15.11 11.97
N ASP A 137 -2.98 15.43 11.40
CA ASP A 137 -3.56 16.79 11.46
C ASP A 137 -4.34 17.03 12.76
N VAL A 138 -4.89 15.96 13.34
CA VAL A 138 -5.68 16.02 14.57
C VAL A 138 -5.01 15.17 15.64
N ASP A 139 -4.86 15.74 16.83
CA ASP A 139 -4.36 15.06 18.00
C ASP A 139 -5.42 14.14 18.61
N LYS A 140 -5.47 12.91 18.11
CA LYS A 140 -6.37 11.88 18.61
C LYS A 140 -5.69 10.51 18.62
N PRO A 141 -6.13 9.59 19.51
CA PRO A 141 -5.71 8.19 19.44
C PRO A 141 -5.91 7.64 18.02
N ILE A 142 -4.90 6.94 17.52
CA ILE A 142 -4.89 6.41 16.15
C ILE A 142 -5.20 4.92 16.22
N ALA A 143 -6.32 4.51 15.63
CA ALA A 143 -6.65 3.10 15.49
C ALA A 143 -5.65 2.40 14.55
N MET A 144 -5.43 1.09 14.76
CA MET A 144 -4.49 0.34 13.93
C MET A 144 -4.82 0.41 12.43
N SER A 145 -6.11 0.35 12.07
CA SER A 145 -6.58 0.46 10.67
C SER A 145 -6.18 1.78 10.03
N ASP A 146 -6.16 2.87 10.81
CA ASP A 146 -5.80 4.20 10.33
C ASP A 146 -4.29 4.38 10.31
N TRP A 147 -3.58 3.76 11.26
CA TRP A 147 -2.13 3.83 11.36
C TRP A 147 -1.45 3.21 10.13
N VAL A 148 -1.85 2.00 9.74
CA VAL A 148 -1.16 1.24 8.69
C VAL A 148 -1.32 1.84 7.30
N ILE A 149 -2.38 2.62 7.06
CA ILE A 149 -2.61 3.29 5.77
C ILE A 149 -1.94 4.68 5.68
N LYS A 150 -1.41 5.22 6.78
CA LYS A 150 -0.63 6.48 6.73
C LYS A 150 0.70 6.27 6.03
N GLU A 151 1.31 7.36 5.54
CA GLU A 151 2.70 7.32 5.10
C GLU A 151 3.63 7.61 6.28
N THR A 152 4.86 7.11 6.18
CA THR A 152 5.90 7.47 7.18
C THR A 152 6.31 8.92 6.98
N SER A 153 6.45 9.66 8.08
CA SER A 153 6.90 11.04 8.09
C SER A 153 7.60 11.34 9.41
N TRP A 154 8.84 11.83 9.33
CA TRP A 154 9.69 12.11 10.48
C TRP A 154 9.83 13.63 10.70
N PRO A 155 9.75 14.12 11.95
CA PRO A 155 10.14 15.49 12.30
C PRO A 155 11.59 15.78 11.89
N GLU A 156 11.93 17.01 11.53
CA GLU A 156 13.24 17.38 10.94
C GLU A 156 14.45 17.04 11.83
N HIS A 157 14.32 17.22 13.14
CA HIS A 157 15.44 17.08 14.08
C HIS A 157 15.13 16.05 15.17
N ILE A 158 15.02 14.79 14.76
CA ILE A 158 14.74 13.66 15.65
C ILE A 158 15.96 12.77 15.86
N PHE A 159 16.18 12.32 17.09
CA PHE A 159 17.34 11.53 17.52
C PHE A 159 16.90 10.27 18.29
N PRO A 160 16.38 9.24 17.59
CA PRO A 160 15.97 8.01 18.25
C PRO A 160 17.18 7.12 18.58
N HIS A 161 17.14 6.49 19.75
CA HIS A 161 18.09 5.49 20.22
C HIS A 161 17.34 4.25 20.69
N PHE A 162 17.85 3.07 20.37
CA PHE A 162 17.22 1.81 20.76
C PHE A 162 18.29 0.86 21.30
N ASN A 163 18.12 0.38 22.53
CA ASN A 163 19.10 -0.46 23.23
C ASN A 163 20.53 0.10 23.18
N GLN A 164 20.69 1.41 23.45
CA GLN A 164 21.95 2.17 23.38
C GLN A 164 22.50 2.42 21.97
N GLU A 165 21.91 1.84 20.92
CA GLU A 165 22.28 2.10 19.54
C GLU A 165 21.59 3.34 18.99
N LYS A 166 22.34 4.19 18.30
CA LYS A 166 21.80 5.36 17.60
C LYS A 166 21.13 4.91 16.31
N LEU A 167 19.85 5.21 16.17
CA LEU A 167 19.09 4.86 14.97
C LEU A 167 19.26 5.92 13.87
N VAL A 168 19.37 5.47 12.63
CA VAL A 168 19.49 6.34 11.45
C VAL A 168 18.14 6.45 10.76
N VAL A 169 17.56 7.65 10.78
CA VAL A 169 16.31 7.96 10.08
C VAL A 169 16.59 8.21 8.60
N ARG A 170 15.91 7.45 7.73
CA ARG A 170 16.04 7.53 6.27
C ARG A 170 14.94 8.42 5.69
N ARG A 171 15.33 9.57 5.14
CA ARG A 171 14.40 10.62 4.70
C ARG A 171 14.15 10.69 3.20
N GLY A 172 13.02 11.29 2.82
CA GLY A 172 12.59 11.46 1.44
C GLY A 172 13.57 12.16 0.53
N THR A 173 14.40 13.07 1.06
CA THR A 173 15.47 13.74 0.29
C THR A 173 16.44 12.78 -0.41
N HIS A 174 16.65 11.58 0.16
CA HIS A 174 17.51 10.55 -0.41
C HIS A 174 16.74 9.36 -0.99
N HIS A 175 15.48 9.18 -0.58
CA HIS A 175 14.74 7.92 -0.74
C HIS A 175 13.40 8.12 -1.48
N GLY A 176 13.10 9.34 -1.95
CA GLY A 176 11.81 9.72 -2.56
C GLY A 176 10.69 9.91 -1.52
N LYS A 177 10.73 9.15 -0.43
CA LYS A 177 9.87 9.33 0.75
C LYS A 177 10.59 8.95 2.05
N ASP A 178 10.05 9.38 3.16
CA ASP A 178 10.50 8.96 4.49
C ASP A 178 10.23 7.46 4.68
N LEU A 179 11.22 6.75 5.24
CA LEU A 179 11.16 5.31 5.43
C LEU A 179 11.15 4.96 6.93
N PRO A 180 10.44 3.89 7.32
CA PRO A 180 10.56 3.32 8.66
C PRO A 180 11.98 2.84 8.96
N VAL A 181 12.32 2.73 10.25
CA VAL A 181 13.62 2.24 10.73
C VAL A 181 13.51 0.79 11.17
N GLU A 182 14.38 -0.07 10.64
CA GLU A 182 14.48 -1.48 11.03
C GLU A 182 15.08 -1.61 12.44
N LEU A 183 14.37 -2.29 13.35
CA LEU A 183 14.86 -2.56 14.71
C LEU A 183 15.26 -4.01 14.92
N THR A 184 14.80 -4.93 14.07
CA THR A 184 14.89 -6.38 14.30
C THR A 184 16.26 -6.82 14.80
N ASP A 185 17.36 -6.43 14.16
CA ASP A 185 18.71 -6.84 14.54
C ASP A 185 19.14 -6.38 15.95
N HIS A 186 18.62 -5.24 16.42
CA HIS A 186 18.96 -4.63 17.70
C HIS A 186 18.07 -5.11 18.87
N VAL A 187 17.00 -5.86 18.59
CA VAL A 187 16.12 -6.41 19.63
C VAL A 187 16.89 -7.41 20.49
N ILE A 188 16.67 -7.42 21.80
CA ILE A 188 17.25 -8.40 22.75
C ILE A 188 16.14 -9.19 23.45
N PRO A 189 16.40 -10.41 23.95
CA PRO A 189 15.46 -11.08 24.86
C PRO A 189 15.28 -10.25 26.14
N GLY A 190 14.06 -10.19 26.66
CA GLY A 190 13.73 -9.37 27.82
C GLY A 190 13.42 -7.91 27.46
N VAL A 191 13.84 -6.98 28.31
CA VAL A 191 13.44 -5.57 28.22
C VAL A 191 14.23 -4.83 27.14
N ASN A 192 13.51 -4.25 26.19
CA ASN A 192 14.05 -3.39 25.14
C ASN A 192 13.65 -1.95 25.41
N LYS A 193 14.56 -0.99 25.16
CA LYS A 193 14.38 0.42 25.52
C LYS A 193 14.54 1.33 24.30
N LEU A 194 13.53 2.16 24.05
CA LEU A 194 13.52 3.22 23.06
C LEU A 194 13.63 4.58 23.78
N LYS A 195 14.54 5.42 23.30
CA LYS A 195 14.68 6.82 23.71
C LYS A 195 14.55 7.71 22.49
N VAL A 196 13.82 8.82 22.61
CA VAL A 196 13.61 9.74 21.49
C VAL A 196 13.77 11.17 21.97
N ALA A 197 14.57 11.96 21.25
CA ALA A 197 14.73 13.38 21.51
C ALA A 197 14.47 14.20 20.25
N LEU A 198 13.86 15.38 20.43
CA LEU A 198 13.69 16.43 19.42
C LEU A 198 14.53 17.65 19.81
N THR A 199 14.98 18.46 18.86
CA THR A 199 15.64 19.74 19.18
C THR A 199 14.64 20.91 19.22
N GLY A 200 15.02 22.01 19.88
CA GLY A 200 14.14 23.16 20.12
C GLY A 200 13.63 23.88 18.87
N ALA A 201 14.28 23.76 17.71
CA ALA A 201 13.80 24.34 16.44
C ALA A 201 12.44 23.74 16.02
N THR A 202 12.16 22.49 16.40
CA THR A 202 10.85 21.84 16.21
C THR A 202 9.73 22.51 17.05
N ARG A 203 10.07 23.26 18.11
CA ARG A 203 9.10 24.00 18.95
C ARG A 203 8.44 25.14 18.18
N ILE A 204 9.15 25.73 17.20
CA ILE A 204 8.63 26.79 16.34
C ILE A 204 7.74 26.20 15.23
N GLN A 205 8.07 25.00 14.73
CA GLN A 205 7.23 24.30 13.75
C GLN A 205 5.95 23.71 14.36
N GLN A 206 5.95 23.39 15.67
CA GLN A 206 4.74 22.99 16.41
C GLN A 206 3.66 24.07 16.48
N HIS A 207 4.00 25.35 16.22
CA HIS A 207 2.99 26.41 16.03
C HIS A 207 2.18 26.26 14.72
N ARG A 208 2.60 25.39 13.80
CA ARG A 208 1.81 25.00 12.61
C ARG A 208 1.21 23.62 12.84
N ALA A 209 0.17 23.50 13.68
CA ALA A 209 -0.86 22.42 13.75
C ALA A 209 -0.50 20.95 13.35
N LYS A 210 0.77 20.54 13.39
CA LYS A 210 1.22 19.24 12.90
C LYS A 210 1.63 18.40 14.10
N HIS A 211 0.89 17.32 14.31
CA HIS A 211 1.18 16.35 15.36
C HIS A 211 1.94 15.18 14.75
N PHE A 212 2.94 14.66 15.47
CA PHE A 212 3.65 13.45 15.05
C PHE A 212 3.34 12.35 16.04
N TYR A 213 3.02 11.17 15.52
CA TYR A 213 2.81 9.97 16.31
C TYR A 213 3.85 8.92 15.94
N MET A 214 4.37 8.22 16.93
CA MET A 214 5.40 7.19 16.76
C MET A 214 4.95 5.88 17.38
N ALA A 215 5.36 4.76 16.78
CA ALA A 215 5.08 3.43 17.31
C ALA A 215 6.24 2.47 17.01
N VAL A 216 6.37 1.41 17.81
CA VAL A 216 7.18 0.24 17.46
C VAL A 216 6.24 -0.84 16.97
N GLU A 217 6.32 -1.14 15.68
CA GLU A 217 5.49 -2.13 15.01
C GLU A 217 6.14 -3.51 15.09
N ILE A 218 5.30 -4.53 15.29
CA ILE A 218 5.65 -5.93 15.10
C ILE A 218 5.03 -6.37 13.77
N LEU A 219 5.88 -6.75 12.82
CA LEU A 219 5.49 -7.32 11.55
C LEU A 219 5.59 -8.84 11.62
N GLU A 220 4.67 -9.53 10.95
CA GLU A 220 4.62 -10.98 10.87
C GLU A 220 4.67 -11.44 9.42
N THR A 221 5.40 -12.53 9.18
CA THR A 221 5.50 -13.19 7.87
C THR A 221 4.68 -14.48 7.90
N LEU A 222 3.71 -14.63 7.00
CA LEU A 222 2.88 -15.83 6.88
C LEU A 222 2.97 -16.42 5.47
N SER A 223 2.88 -17.74 5.35
CA SER A 223 2.72 -18.40 4.05
C SER A 223 1.32 -18.13 3.48
N HIS A 224 1.18 -18.35 2.18
CA HIS A 224 -0.08 -18.17 1.49
C HIS A 224 -1.20 -19.05 2.06
N SER A 225 -0.92 -20.33 2.27
CA SER A 225 -1.86 -21.27 2.91
C SER A 225 -2.32 -20.80 4.29
N GLN A 226 -1.40 -20.27 5.10
CA GLN A 226 -1.70 -19.79 6.46
C GLN A 226 -2.52 -18.51 6.46
N VAL A 227 -2.28 -17.60 5.50
CA VAL A 227 -3.14 -16.41 5.32
C VAL A 227 -4.56 -16.84 4.95
N LEU A 228 -4.74 -17.71 3.95
CA LEU A 228 -6.06 -18.20 3.57
C LEU A 228 -6.77 -18.89 4.74
N GLN A 229 -6.09 -19.81 5.43
CA GLN A 229 -6.64 -20.50 6.59
C GLN A 229 -7.13 -19.50 7.65
N TYR A 230 -6.33 -18.48 7.96
CA TYR A 230 -6.71 -17.45 8.92
C TYR A 230 -7.93 -16.66 8.47
N VAL A 231 -7.97 -16.20 7.21
CA VAL A 231 -9.08 -15.39 6.68
C VAL A 231 -10.37 -16.20 6.64
N TRP A 232 -10.32 -17.48 6.26
CA TRP A 232 -11.50 -18.36 6.31
C TRP A 232 -11.98 -18.60 7.75
N ALA A 233 -11.07 -18.78 8.70
CA ALA A 233 -11.42 -19.07 10.08
C ALA A 233 -11.91 -17.84 10.87
N ASN A 234 -11.43 -16.63 10.55
CA ASN A 234 -11.65 -15.42 11.37
C ASN A 234 -12.23 -14.24 10.60
N GLY A 235 -12.31 -14.34 9.27
CA GLY A 235 -12.71 -13.26 8.38
C GLY A 235 -14.11 -13.40 7.82
N LEU A 236 -14.87 -14.45 8.15
CA LEU A 236 -16.24 -14.57 7.64
C LEU A 236 -17.13 -13.46 8.22
N ALA A 237 -17.66 -12.59 7.36
CA ALA A 237 -18.65 -11.60 7.74
C ALA A 237 -20.05 -12.17 7.51
N GLU A 238 -20.91 -12.08 8.53
CA GLU A 238 -22.27 -12.62 8.47
C GLU A 238 -23.10 -11.92 7.40
N ARG A 239 -24.01 -12.67 6.80
CA ARG A 239 -24.92 -12.18 5.75
C ARG A 239 -25.71 -10.96 6.22
N GLU A 240 -26.15 -10.98 7.47
CA GLU A 240 -26.95 -9.94 8.10
C GLU A 240 -26.20 -8.60 8.20
N GLU A 241 -24.86 -8.61 8.34
CA GLU A 241 -24.06 -7.38 8.39
C GLU A 241 -24.16 -6.62 7.05
N THR A 242 -24.05 -7.34 5.94
CA THR A 242 -24.15 -6.77 4.60
C THR A 242 -25.57 -6.32 4.30
N LEU A 243 -26.57 -7.11 4.67
CA LEU A 243 -27.99 -6.75 4.51
C LEU A 243 -28.36 -5.50 5.30
N GLU A 244 -27.85 -5.34 6.52
CA GLU A 244 -28.07 -4.14 7.32
C GLU A 244 -27.45 -2.89 6.69
N LYS A 245 -26.25 -3.01 6.10
CA LYS A 245 -25.63 -1.93 5.31
C LYS A 245 -26.48 -1.57 4.09
N ILE A 246 -27.05 -2.56 3.41
CA ILE A 246 -27.93 -2.35 2.25
C ILE A 246 -29.20 -1.62 2.69
N ARG A 247 -29.90 -2.11 3.72
CA ARG A 247 -31.11 -1.48 4.27
C ARG A 247 -30.88 -0.01 4.64
N LYS A 248 -29.78 0.29 5.33
CA LYS A 248 -29.43 1.67 5.70
C LYS A 248 -29.25 2.57 4.49
N ARG A 249 -28.65 2.07 3.41
CA ARG A 249 -28.44 2.84 2.17
C ARG A 249 -29.73 3.00 1.36
N VAL A 250 -30.52 1.94 1.27
CA VAL A 250 -31.79 1.92 0.56
C VAL A 250 -32.83 2.82 1.24
N ASN A 251 -32.88 2.79 2.57
CA ASN A 251 -33.84 3.56 3.36
C ASN A 251 -33.36 4.99 3.68
N ALA A 252 -32.13 5.36 3.31
CA ALA A 252 -31.68 6.74 3.44
C ALA A 252 -32.50 7.61 2.48
N VAL A 253 -33.35 8.48 3.03
CA VAL A 253 -34.17 9.43 2.27
C VAL A 253 -33.23 10.34 1.45
N PRO A 254 -33.48 10.59 0.16
CA PRO A 254 -32.60 11.46 -0.62
C PRO A 254 -32.75 12.91 -0.14
N GLU A 255 -31.75 13.44 0.56
CA GLU A 255 -31.44 14.87 0.44
C GLU A 255 -30.64 15.01 -0.88
N GLU A 256 -31.37 15.39 -1.93
CA GLU A 256 -30.96 15.94 -3.23
C GLU A 256 -30.06 15.15 -4.21
N ASP A 257 -29.42 14.02 -3.87
CA ASP A 257 -28.54 13.28 -4.82
C ASP A 257 -28.80 11.75 -4.92
N GLY A 258 -30.01 11.28 -4.59
CA GLY A 258 -30.34 9.85 -4.69
C GLY A 258 -30.69 9.42 -6.11
N ILE A 259 -29.83 8.62 -6.76
CA ILE A 259 -30.15 7.95 -8.03
C ILE A 259 -31.26 6.92 -7.77
N ALA A 260 -32.50 7.30 -8.02
CA ALA A 260 -33.62 6.38 -8.08
C ALA A 260 -33.47 5.50 -9.33
N VAL A 261 -33.23 4.21 -9.16
CA VAL A 261 -33.18 3.26 -10.29
C VAL A 261 -34.61 2.93 -10.69
N ILE A 262 -35.04 3.45 -11.84
CA ILE A 262 -36.34 3.15 -12.44
C ILE A 262 -36.23 1.78 -13.10
N ASP A 263 -37.00 0.79 -12.63
CA ASP A 263 -37.09 -0.51 -13.29
C ASP A 263 -37.84 -0.40 -14.64
N ARG A 264 -37.71 -1.40 -15.52
CA ARG A 264 -38.35 -1.49 -16.86
C ARG A 264 -39.88 -1.37 -16.81
N THR A 265 -40.48 -1.52 -15.63
CA THR A 265 -41.91 -1.39 -15.32
C THR A 265 -42.34 0.04 -14.99
N GLY A 266 -41.42 1.00 -14.95
CA GLY A 266 -41.70 2.38 -14.53
C GLY A 266 -41.89 2.54 -13.02
N THR A 267 -41.59 1.51 -12.23
CA THR A 267 -41.68 1.55 -10.76
C THR A 267 -40.36 2.02 -10.16
N THR A 268 -40.41 3.06 -9.33
CA THR A 268 -39.28 3.51 -8.50
C THR A 268 -39.02 2.49 -7.40
N THR A 269 -38.19 1.49 -7.68
CA THR A 269 -37.72 0.54 -6.66
C THR A 269 -36.49 1.11 -6.00
N SER A 270 -36.53 1.23 -4.66
CA SER A 270 -35.37 1.62 -3.86
C SER A 270 -34.39 0.45 -3.78
N ASP A 271 -33.68 0.19 -4.87
CA ASP A 271 -32.71 -0.89 -4.97
C ASP A 271 -31.28 -0.34 -5.01
N LEU A 272 -30.36 -1.02 -4.35
CA LEU A 272 -28.95 -0.70 -4.37
C LEU A 272 -28.24 -1.49 -5.47
N SER A 273 -27.58 -0.79 -6.40
CA SER A 273 -26.68 -1.41 -7.36
C SER A 273 -25.34 -1.77 -6.70
N ILE A 274 -24.87 -3.00 -6.89
CA ILE A 274 -23.56 -3.48 -6.41
C ILE A 274 -22.82 -4.12 -7.58
N ASP A 275 -21.60 -3.64 -7.85
CA ASP A 275 -20.67 -4.24 -8.81
C ASP A 275 -20.01 -5.50 -8.18
N LEU A 276 -19.97 -6.57 -8.97
CA LEU A 276 -19.41 -7.88 -8.62
C LEU A 276 -18.02 -8.11 -9.26
N THR A 277 -17.52 -7.14 -10.01
CA THR A 277 -16.28 -7.24 -10.77
C THR A 277 -15.06 -6.98 -9.89
N ASP A 278 -14.12 -7.91 -9.86
CA ASP A 278 -12.84 -7.72 -9.18
C ASP A 278 -11.98 -6.68 -9.91
N PRO A 279 -11.44 -5.66 -9.20
CA PRO A 279 -10.70 -4.56 -9.83
C PRO A 279 -9.38 -4.96 -10.51
N PHE A 280 -8.88 -6.17 -10.29
CA PHE A 280 -7.61 -6.64 -10.88
C PHE A 280 -7.83 -7.57 -12.07
N SER A 281 -8.62 -8.62 -11.90
CA SER A 281 -8.91 -9.62 -12.93
C SER A 281 -9.96 -9.14 -13.94
N ARG A 282 -10.81 -8.17 -13.55
CA ARG A 282 -12.01 -7.74 -14.28
C ARG A 282 -13.02 -8.86 -14.51
N LEU A 283 -12.95 -9.91 -13.70
CA LEU A 283 -13.90 -11.02 -13.66
C LEU A 283 -14.69 -10.94 -12.36
N ILE A 284 -15.83 -11.63 -12.30
CA ILE A 284 -16.53 -11.80 -11.04
C ILE A 284 -15.62 -12.52 -10.03
N PHE A 285 -15.56 -12.04 -8.79
CA PHE A 285 -14.77 -12.67 -7.74
C PHE A 285 -15.19 -14.13 -7.51
N ALA A 286 -14.24 -15.00 -7.15
CA ALA A 286 -14.53 -16.34 -6.65
C ALA A 286 -14.83 -16.29 -5.16
N VAL A 287 -13.99 -15.57 -4.40
CA VAL A 287 -14.17 -15.34 -2.96
C VAL A 287 -14.21 -13.82 -2.72
N PRO A 288 -15.39 -13.21 -2.49
CA PRO A 288 -15.51 -11.78 -2.27
C PRO A 288 -14.89 -11.39 -0.94
N ALA A 289 -13.83 -10.60 -1.00
CA ALA A 289 -13.18 -10.04 0.16
C ALA A 289 -13.15 -8.51 0.14
N ARG A 290 -13.17 -7.92 1.33
CA ARG A 290 -12.90 -6.49 1.57
C ARG A 290 -12.25 -6.29 2.94
N GLY A 291 -11.72 -5.11 3.21
CA GLY A 291 -11.20 -4.78 4.55
C GLY A 291 -12.33 -4.54 5.55
N ALA A 292 -12.14 -4.87 6.82
CA ALA A 292 -13.14 -4.73 7.89
C ALA A 292 -13.65 -3.29 8.06
N THR A 293 -12.82 -2.29 7.77
CA THR A 293 -13.18 -0.86 7.86
C THR A 293 -13.55 -0.26 6.50
N CYS A 294 -13.67 -1.08 5.44
CA CYS A 294 -14.14 -0.60 4.15
C CYS A 294 -15.61 -0.17 4.23
N THR A 295 -15.91 1.02 3.73
CA THR A 295 -17.27 1.55 3.72
C THR A 295 -18.03 1.20 2.44
N HIS A 296 -17.37 0.92 1.32
CA HIS A 296 -17.99 0.53 0.04
C HIS A 296 -18.64 -0.87 0.10
N MET A 297 -19.52 -1.16 -0.86
CA MET A 297 -20.21 -2.46 -0.95
C MET A 297 -19.51 -3.45 -1.87
N GLU A 298 -18.76 -2.99 -2.85
CA GLU A 298 -18.02 -3.86 -3.76
C GLU A 298 -16.98 -4.71 -3.01
N CYS A 299 -16.67 -5.87 -3.56
CA CYS A 299 -15.60 -6.75 -3.08
C CYS A 299 -14.54 -6.95 -4.17
N PHE A 300 -13.32 -7.26 -3.76
CA PHE A 300 -12.28 -7.78 -4.64
C PHE A 300 -12.10 -9.28 -4.38
N ASP A 301 -11.51 -9.99 -5.33
CA ASP A 301 -11.26 -11.42 -5.18
C ASP A 301 -10.11 -11.67 -4.19
N LEU A 302 -10.31 -12.55 -3.20
CA LEU A 302 -9.33 -12.82 -2.14
C LEU A 302 -7.99 -13.33 -2.69
N GLU A 303 -8.04 -14.32 -3.58
CA GLU A 303 -6.85 -14.97 -4.14
C GLU A 303 -6.06 -13.99 -5.03
N THR A 304 -6.80 -13.25 -5.86
CA THR A 304 -6.26 -12.20 -6.73
C THR A 304 -5.65 -11.06 -5.90
N TRP A 305 -6.30 -10.64 -4.81
CA TRP A 305 -5.77 -9.63 -3.91
C TRP A 305 -4.42 -10.04 -3.31
N LEU A 306 -4.31 -11.29 -2.83
CA LEU A 306 -3.07 -11.81 -2.26
C LEU A 306 -1.97 -11.95 -3.33
N SER A 307 -2.28 -12.50 -4.51
CA SER A 307 -1.30 -12.70 -5.58
C SER A 307 -0.75 -11.39 -6.17
N THR A 308 -1.52 -10.29 -6.10
CA THR A 308 -1.09 -8.97 -6.60
C THR A 308 -0.18 -8.19 -5.65
N ARG A 309 0.00 -8.62 -4.38
CA ARG A 309 0.79 -7.87 -3.38
C ARG A 309 2.29 -7.87 -3.70
N PRO A 310 2.90 -6.78 -4.19
CA PRO A 310 4.25 -6.82 -4.73
C PRO A 310 5.27 -7.27 -3.66
N PRO A 311 6.29 -8.08 -3.99
CA PRO A 311 7.42 -8.30 -3.10
C PRO A 311 8.21 -7.00 -2.91
N LYS A 312 9.02 -6.93 -1.84
CA LYS A 312 10.00 -5.83 -1.70
C LYS A 312 10.88 -5.80 -2.96
N GLN A 313 10.93 -4.65 -3.63
CA GLN A 313 11.69 -4.53 -4.87
C GLN A 313 13.19 -4.67 -4.58
N THR A 314 13.81 -5.69 -5.18
CA THR A 314 15.26 -5.89 -5.09
C THR A 314 15.99 -4.95 -6.04
N ILE A 315 17.07 -4.35 -5.56
CA ILE A 315 17.96 -3.55 -6.41
C ILE A 315 18.70 -4.48 -7.35
N LYS A 316 18.57 -4.27 -8.66
CA LYS A 316 19.30 -5.06 -9.66
C LYS A 316 20.80 -4.75 -9.57
N CYS A 317 21.60 -5.81 -9.51
CA CYS A 317 23.05 -5.77 -9.61
C CYS A 317 23.49 -5.07 -10.92
N GLY A 318 24.42 -4.11 -10.83
CA GLY A 318 24.83 -3.29 -11.97
C GLY A 318 25.99 -3.84 -12.81
N HIS A 319 26.52 -5.03 -12.47
CA HIS A 319 27.72 -5.57 -13.09
C HIS A 319 27.50 -6.27 -14.45
N GLN A 320 26.31 -6.78 -14.77
CA GLN A 320 25.99 -7.41 -16.08
C GLN A 320 24.49 -7.27 -16.41
N LYS A 321 24.12 -7.33 -17.70
CA LYS A 321 22.71 -7.31 -18.15
C LYS A 321 21.91 -8.51 -17.62
N ALA A 322 22.56 -9.68 -17.56
CA ALA A 322 22.10 -10.85 -16.84
C ALA A 322 23.21 -11.21 -15.86
N CYS A 323 22.97 -11.00 -14.56
CA CYS A 323 23.95 -11.35 -13.54
C CYS A 323 23.47 -12.58 -12.77
N THR A 324 24.41 -13.41 -12.37
CA THR A 324 24.14 -14.63 -11.63
C THR A 324 24.21 -14.43 -10.11
N CYS A 325 24.07 -13.19 -9.63
CA CYS A 325 23.98 -12.95 -8.19
C CYS A 325 22.79 -13.73 -7.61
N PRO A 326 22.93 -14.21 -6.36
CA PRO A 326 21.84 -14.82 -5.64
C PRO A 326 20.55 -14.00 -5.72
N SER A 327 19.48 -14.62 -6.18
CA SER A 327 18.14 -14.04 -6.11
C SER A 327 17.51 -14.46 -4.79
N TYR A 328 17.20 -13.49 -3.94
CA TYR A 328 16.50 -13.74 -2.70
C TYR A 328 14.99 -13.64 -2.92
N VAL A 329 14.25 -14.61 -2.38
CA VAL A 329 12.79 -14.60 -2.43
C VAL A 329 12.28 -13.72 -1.30
N GLU A 330 12.04 -12.45 -1.61
CA GLU A 330 11.44 -11.50 -0.68
C GLU A 330 9.93 -11.76 -0.53
N PRO A 331 9.37 -11.67 0.70
CA PRO A 331 7.92 -11.66 0.89
C PRO A 331 7.31 -10.33 0.39
N SER A 332 5.99 -10.24 0.43
CA SER A 332 5.27 -9.02 0.06
C SER A 332 5.78 -7.78 0.83
N ASP A 333 5.67 -6.61 0.21
CA ASP A 333 5.87 -5.32 0.86
C ASP A 333 4.84 -5.14 1.98
N ALA A 334 5.33 -4.87 3.19
CA ALA A 334 4.52 -4.78 4.40
C ALA A 334 3.59 -3.56 4.46
N ASP A 335 3.82 -2.55 3.61
CA ASP A 335 3.04 -1.32 3.57
C ASP A 335 2.10 -1.24 2.35
N LYS A 336 1.98 -2.32 1.56
CA LYS A 336 1.15 -2.37 0.33
C LYS A 336 -0.17 -3.11 0.54
N TRP A 337 -0.90 -2.75 1.59
CA TRP A 337 -2.17 -3.37 1.98
C TRP A 337 -3.38 -2.42 1.98
N LYS A 338 -3.29 -1.30 1.25
CA LYS A 338 -4.42 -0.37 1.06
C LYS A 338 -5.43 -0.98 0.08
N CYS A 339 -6.70 -1.03 0.46
CA CYS A 339 -7.81 -1.50 -0.36
C CYS A 339 -7.76 -0.82 -1.75
N PRO A 340 -7.90 -1.58 -2.85
CA PRO A 340 -7.85 -1.02 -4.20
C PRO A 340 -9.02 -0.08 -4.53
N ILE A 341 -10.11 -0.17 -3.77
CA ILE A 341 -11.34 0.60 -4.00
C ILE A 341 -11.34 1.88 -3.16
N CYS A 342 -11.18 1.77 -1.83
CA CYS A 342 -11.29 2.92 -0.91
C CYS A 342 -10.02 3.28 -0.15
N THR A 343 -8.90 2.59 -0.39
CA THR A 343 -7.62 2.80 0.30
C THR A 343 -7.55 2.47 1.80
N ALA A 344 -8.66 2.00 2.40
CA ALA A 344 -8.71 1.51 3.78
C ALA A 344 -7.87 0.25 4.01
N ASP A 345 -7.73 -0.17 5.27
CA ASP A 345 -6.90 -1.31 5.67
C ASP A 345 -7.44 -2.66 5.16
N ALA A 346 -6.68 -3.31 4.28
CA ALA A 346 -6.95 -4.64 3.73
C ALA A 346 -5.79 -5.63 3.98
N ARG A 347 -5.10 -5.50 5.12
CA ARG A 347 -4.12 -6.50 5.58
C ARG A 347 -4.77 -7.87 5.83
N PRO A 348 -4.00 -8.97 5.82
CA PRO A 348 -4.52 -10.32 6.07
C PRO A 348 -5.45 -10.44 7.27
N LYS A 349 -5.12 -9.81 8.41
CA LYS A 349 -5.94 -9.88 9.62
C LYS A 349 -7.18 -8.97 9.62
N SER A 350 -7.23 -7.98 8.73
CA SER A 350 -8.39 -7.09 8.56
C SER A 350 -9.32 -7.54 7.42
N LEU A 351 -8.92 -8.50 6.59
CA LEU A 351 -9.77 -9.00 5.51
C LEU A 351 -11.03 -9.67 6.06
N ARG A 352 -12.14 -9.46 5.34
CA ARG A 352 -13.44 -10.05 5.58
C ARG A 352 -14.00 -10.64 4.30
N ILE A 353 -14.49 -11.87 4.37
CA ILE A 353 -15.22 -12.56 3.30
C ILE A 353 -16.69 -12.21 3.46
N ASP A 354 -17.30 -11.63 2.43
CA ASP A 354 -18.70 -11.22 2.46
C ASP A 354 -19.62 -12.41 2.15
N SER A 355 -20.29 -12.97 3.17
CA SER A 355 -21.12 -14.17 2.99
C SER A 355 -22.32 -13.93 2.08
N PHE A 356 -22.91 -12.72 2.10
CA PHE A 356 -24.03 -12.39 1.21
C PHE A 356 -23.60 -12.44 -0.24
N LEU A 357 -22.51 -11.75 -0.60
CA LEU A 357 -22.01 -11.73 -1.97
C LEU A 357 -21.40 -13.08 -2.40
N PHE A 358 -20.87 -13.86 -1.46
CA PHE A 358 -20.39 -15.21 -1.72
C PHE A 358 -21.55 -16.14 -2.12
N ASP A 359 -22.69 -16.05 -1.42
CA ASP A 359 -23.92 -16.76 -1.79
C ASP A 359 -24.47 -16.30 -3.15
N VAL A 360 -24.46 -14.98 -3.43
CA VAL A 360 -24.89 -14.43 -4.73
C VAL A 360 -24.04 -15.02 -5.85
N ARG A 361 -22.70 -15.02 -5.72
CA ARG A 361 -21.78 -15.61 -6.69
C ARG A 361 -22.05 -17.09 -6.91
N ARG A 362 -22.35 -17.86 -5.85
CA ARG A 362 -22.71 -19.28 -5.99
C ARG A 362 -24.03 -19.47 -6.75
N GLN A 363 -25.03 -18.63 -6.48
CA GLN A 363 -26.31 -18.68 -7.18
C GLN A 363 -26.17 -18.31 -8.67
N LEU A 364 -25.37 -17.30 -8.99
CA LEU A 364 -25.06 -16.94 -10.38
C LEU A 364 -24.37 -18.08 -11.14
N GLU A 365 -23.50 -18.85 -10.49
CA GLU A 365 -22.85 -20.03 -11.08
C GLU A 365 -23.84 -21.11 -11.46
N VAL A 366 -24.75 -21.46 -10.54
CA VAL A 366 -25.81 -22.44 -10.79
C VAL A 366 -26.71 -22.00 -11.95
N LEU A 367 -26.92 -20.69 -12.10
CA LEU A 367 -27.69 -20.11 -13.19
C LEU A 367 -26.89 -19.92 -14.49
N ASN A 368 -25.60 -20.26 -14.53
CA ASN A 368 -24.68 -19.98 -15.63
C ASN A 368 -24.65 -18.49 -16.05
N LYS A 369 -24.59 -17.59 -15.07
CA LYS A 369 -24.61 -16.11 -15.26
C LYS A 369 -23.37 -15.42 -14.67
N LEU A 370 -22.20 -16.04 -14.77
CA LEU A 370 -20.96 -15.51 -14.19
C LEU A 370 -20.40 -14.28 -14.93
N GLU A 371 -20.92 -13.98 -16.11
CA GLU A 371 -20.69 -12.75 -16.87
C GLU A 371 -21.43 -11.53 -16.30
N THR A 372 -22.31 -11.72 -15.30
CA THR A 372 -23.00 -10.63 -14.60
C THR A 372 -21.99 -9.72 -13.92
N LYS A 373 -21.94 -8.44 -14.34
CA LYS A 373 -21.08 -7.44 -13.70
C LYS A 373 -21.69 -6.80 -12.47
N SER A 374 -23.01 -6.62 -12.43
CA SER A 374 -23.67 -5.97 -11.29
C SER A 374 -25.03 -6.56 -10.99
N ILE A 375 -25.49 -6.34 -9.76
CA ILE A 375 -26.80 -6.76 -9.26
C ILE A 375 -27.53 -5.56 -8.67
N LEU A 376 -28.86 -5.60 -8.71
CA LEU A 376 -29.73 -4.71 -7.94
C LEU A 376 -30.23 -5.48 -6.72
N VAL A 377 -30.07 -4.90 -5.53
CA VAL A 377 -30.45 -5.52 -4.26
C VAL A 377 -31.46 -4.64 -3.51
N ALA A 378 -32.61 -5.22 -3.16
CA ALA A 378 -33.66 -4.57 -2.40
C ALA A 378 -33.40 -4.60 -0.87
N ALA A 379 -34.16 -3.81 -0.10
CA ALA A 379 -34.03 -3.74 1.37
C ALA A 379 -34.30 -5.08 2.09
N ASP A 380 -35.11 -5.95 1.50
CA ASP A 380 -35.38 -7.30 2.03
C ASP A 380 -34.25 -8.30 1.74
N GLY A 381 -33.26 -7.91 0.92
CA GLY A 381 -32.12 -8.74 0.52
C GLY A 381 -32.37 -9.58 -0.73
N THR A 382 -33.52 -9.45 -1.39
CA THR A 382 -33.74 -10.01 -2.72
C THR A 382 -32.88 -9.25 -3.73
N TRP A 383 -32.40 -9.97 -4.74
CA TRP A 383 -31.51 -9.39 -5.74
C TRP A 383 -31.79 -9.92 -7.14
N ARG A 384 -31.44 -9.13 -8.16
CA ARG A 384 -31.51 -9.53 -9.58
C ARG A 384 -30.27 -9.06 -10.35
N PRO A 385 -29.78 -9.85 -11.33
CA PRO A 385 -28.66 -9.42 -12.18
C PRO A 385 -29.09 -8.27 -13.09
N VAL A 386 -28.19 -7.31 -13.28
CA VAL A 386 -28.34 -6.26 -14.30
C VAL A 386 -27.95 -6.86 -15.65
N ILE A 387 -28.88 -6.83 -16.61
CA ILE A 387 -28.62 -7.26 -17.98
C ILE A 387 -28.18 -6.03 -18.76
N GLU A 388 -26.90 -5.99 -19.17
CA GLU A 388 -26.41 -4.99 -20.12
C GLU A 388 -27.09 -5.24 -21.48
N GLN A 389 -27.70 -4.21 -22.06
CA GLN A 389 -28.14 -4.25 -23.45
C GLN A 389 -26.89 -4.13 -24.31
N VAL A 390 -26.59 -5.16 -25.10
CA VAL A 390 -25.71 -5.01 -26.25
C VAL A 390 -26.50 -4.20 -27.27
N ASP A 391 -26.13 -2.94 -27.46
CA ASP A 391 -26.60 -2.17 -28.60
C ASP A 391 -26.03 -2.83 -29.85
N ASP A 392 -26.83 -3.68 -30.51
CA ASP A 392 -26.61 -4.23 -31.84
C ASP A 392 -26.76 -3.09 -32.88
N ASP A 393 -25.86 -2.12 -32.84
CA ASP A 393 -25.80 -1.01 -33.82
C ASP A 393 -24.79 -1.29 -34.95
N ASP A 394 -24.55 -2.56 -35.30
CA ASP A 394 -23.72 -2.95 -36.46
C ASP A 394 -24.56 -3.65 -37.56
N ALA A 395 -25.77 -3.14 -37.79
CA ALA A 395 -26.61 -3.52 -38.92
C ALA A 395 -26.61 -2.44 -40.02
N GLY A 396 -25.64 -2.54 -40.93
CA GLY A 396 -25.84 -2.27 -42.37
C GLY A 396 -25.61 -0.85 -42.88
N SER A 397 -24.52 -0.68 -43.63
CA SER A 397 -24.60 -0.01 -44.93
C SER A 397 -23.41 -0.42 -45.82
N ASP A 398 -23.68 -1.35 -46.73
CA ASP A 398 -22.80 -1.73 -47.83
C ASP A 398 -22.59 -0.55 -48.78
N GLY A 399 -21.32 -0.21 -49.02
CA GLY A 399 -20.88 0.77 -50.02
C GLY A 399 -19.49 0.42 -50.51
N ASP A 400 -19.44 -0.36 -51.58
CA ASP A 400 -18.28 -1.02 -52.20
C ASP A 400 -17.31 -0.04 -52.91
N GLY A 401 -15.99 -0.30 -52.83
CA GLY A 401 -14.98 0.23 -53.77
C GLY A 401 -13.60 0.64 -53.20
N PRO A 402 -12.44 0.30 -53.83
CA PRO A 402 -11.25 -0.12 -53.11
C PRO A 402 -9.98 0.76 -53.21
N ALA A 403 -9.05 0.46 -52.29
CA ALA A 403 -7.59 0.58 -52.33
C ALA A 403 -6.89 1.91 -51.94
N GLY A 404 -6.02 1.82 -50.91
CA GLY A 404 -4.75 2.56 -50.91
C GLY A 404 -4.17 3.05 -49.58
N ARG A 405 -3.44 2.18 -48.86
CA ARG A 405 -2.19 2.44 -48.09
C ARG A 405 -2.17 3.44 -46.91
N GLY A 406 -1.77 2.91 -45.74
CA GLY A 406 -0.73 3.52 -44.89
C GLY A 406 -1.18 4.12 -43.55
N PRO A 407 -0.34 4.03 -42.48
CA PRO A 407 -0.80 4.11 -41.09
C PRO A 407 -0.74 5.54 -40.53
N VAL A 408 -1.76 5.94 -39.75
CA VAL A 408 -1.71 7.18 -38.95
C VAL A 408 -2.48 7.07 -37.64
N THR A 409 -1.70 7.05 -36.56
CA THR A 409 -1.85 7.80 -35.30
C THR A 409 -3.21 7.81 -34.58
N ALA A 410 -3.18 7.23 -33.37
CA ALA A 410 -4.17 7.34 -32.32
C ALA A 410 -4.49 8.82 -31.97
N LEU A 411 -5.73 9.23 -32.25
CA LEU A 411 -6.32 10.48 -31.79
C LEU A 411 -7.09 10.23 -30.49
N ARG A 412 -6.46 10.68 -29.41
CA ARG A 412 -6.97 10.81 -28.04
C ARG A 412 -8.05 11.90 -28.03
N LYS A 413 -9.33 11.54 -27.86
CA LYS A 413 -10.41 12.51 -27.60
C LYS A 413 -10.22 13.12 -26.21
N GLN A 414 -10.21 14.46 -26.15
CA GLN A 414 -10.13 15.27 -24.94
C GLN A 414 -11.48 15.29 -24.19
N PRO A 415 -11.47 15.48 -22.86
CA PRO A 415 -12.68 15.78 -22.09
C PRO A 415 -13.13 17.23 -22.31
N SER A 416 -14.45 17.39 -22.39
CA SER A 416 -15.19 18.64 -22.57
C SER A 416 -14.98 19.64 -21.43
N LYS A 417 -14.83 20.92 -21.81
CA LYS A 417 -14.73 22.07 -20.91
C LYS A 417 -16.06 22.32 -20.19
N SER A 418 -16.06 22.27 -18.85
CA SER A 418 -17.08 22.88 -18.01
C SER A 418 -16.77 24.38 -17.84
N ALA A 419 -17.77 25.23 -18.06
CA ALA A 419 -17.68 26.68 -17.88
C ALA A 419 -17.52 27.03 -16.39
N SER A 420 -16.49 27.80 -16.06
CA SER A 420 -16.32 28.41 -14.74
C SER A 420 -17.13 29.71 -14.68
N ALA A 421 -18.03 29.81 -13.70
CA ALA A 421 -18.67 31.06 -13.32
C ALA A 421 -17.67 31.95 -12.57
N GLU A 422 -17.44 33.17 -13.08
CA GLU A 422 -16.71 34.22 -12.38
C GLU A 422 -17.52 34.69 -11.15
N ARG A 423 -16.92 34.62 -9.96
CA ARG A 423 -17.42 35.32 -8.77
C ARG A 423 -16.81 36.72 -8.75
N VAL A 424 -17.66 37.72 -8.94
CA VAL A 424 -17.35 39.13 -8.64
C VAL A 424 -17.26 39.29 -7.12
N VAL A 425 -16.18 39.87 -6.62
CA VAL A 425 -15.98 40.23 -5.22
C VAL A 425 -16.25 41.73 -5.10
N GLU A 426 -17.36 42.11 -4.45
CA GLU A 426 -17.59 43.48 -3.99
C GLU A 426 -16.84 43.72 -2.68
N ILE A 427 -16.05 44.79 -2.63
CA ILE A 427 -15.36 45.29 -1.45
C ILE A 427 -16.27 46.37 -0.84
N ILE A 428 -16.74 46.14 0.39
CA ILE A 428 -17.44 47.16 1.18
C ILE A 428 -16.41 47.80 2.11
N GLU A 429 -16.11 49.07 1.90
CA GLU A 429 -15.43 49.93 2.87
C GLU A 429 -16.44 50.32 3.96
N LEU A 430 -16.06 50.13 5.23
CA LEU A 430 -16.81 50.64 6.38
C LEU A 430 -16.06 51.86 6.91
N ASP A 431 -16.79 52.98 7.01
CA ASP A 431 -16.39 54.20 7.73
C ASP A 431 -16.19 53.96 9.23
#